data_AF-A0A5C9BQE5-F1
#
_entry.id   AF-A0A5C9BQE5-F1
#
_cell.length_a   1.000
_cell.length_b   1.000
_cell.length_c   1.000
_cell.angle_alpha   90.00
_cell.angle_beta   90.00
_cell.angle_gamma   90.00
#
_symmetry.space_group_name_H-M   'P 1'
#
loop_
_entity.id
_entity.type
_entity.pdbx_description
1 polymer ?
#
loop_
_entity_poly.entity_id
_entity_poly.type
_entity_poly.pdbx_seq_one_letter_code
_entity_poly.pdbx_strand_id
1 'polypeptide(L)' 'ATPELVSLMKRNSTGKALEIARNARDMLGGNGISDEFGVIRHMVNLESVTTYEGTHDVHALILGRAQTGLSAF' A
#
# COMPACT_ATOMS: atom_id res chain seq x y z
N ALA A 1 -17.54 -8.49 5.93
CA ALA A 1 -16.52 -7.87 6.80
C ALA A 1 -16.96 -6.45 7.12
N THR A 2 -16.67 -5.94 8.33
CA THR A 2 -17.00 -4.55 8.66
C THR A 2 -16.10 -3.58 7.86
N PRO A 3 -16.56 -2.37 7.52
CA PRO A 3 -15.76 -1.38 6.77
C PRO A 3 -14.39 -1.07 7.38
N GLU A 4 -14.29 -1.13 8.70
CA GLU A 4 -13.05 -0.93 9.46
C GLU A 4 -12.06 -2.07 9.24
N LEU A 5 -12.55 -3.32 9.25
CA LEU A 5 -11.72 -4.50 9.00
C LEU A 5 -11.15 -4.47 7.59
N VAL A 6 -11.97 -4.09 6.60
CA VAL A 6 -11.53 -3.93 5.21
C VAL A 6 -10.47 -2.83 5.10
N SER A 7 -10.71 -1.68 5.75
CA SER A 7 -9.76 -0.56 5.77
C SER A 7 -8.42 -0.93 6.41
N LEU A 8 -8.44 -1.67 7.52
CA LEU A 8 -7.23 -2.16 8.19
C LEU A 8 -6.42 -3.07 7.27
N MET A 9 -7.08 -4.07 6.68
CA MET A 9 -6.41 -5.05 5.83
C MET A 9 -5.87 -4.42 4.55
N LYS A 10 -6.67 -3.59 3.85
CA LYS A 10 -6.22 -2.88 2.64
C LYS A 10 -5.01 -2.02 2.95
N ARG A 11 -5.12 -1.13 3.94
CA ARG A 11 -4.05 -0.21 4.33
C ARG A 11 -2.74 -0.93 4.65
N ASN A 12 -2.82 -2.01 5.42
CA ASN A 12 -1.64 -2.77 5.82
C ASN A 12 -1.04 -3.55 4.65
N SER A 13 -1.86 -4.35 3.95
CA SER A 13 -1.39 -5.23 2.88
C SER A 13 -0.82 -4.46 1.70
N THR A 14 -1.44 -3.37 1.25
CA THR A 14 -0.94 -2.60 0.11
C THR A 14 0.33 -1.84 0.47
N GLY A 15 0.38 -1.24 1.67
CA GLY A 15 1.57 -0.54 2.17
C GLY A 15 2.77 -1.48 2.33
N LYS A 16 2.55 -2.64 2.93
CA LYS A 16 3.60 -3.65 3.12
C LYS A 16 4.05 -4.29 1.80
N ALA A 17 3.13 -4.57 0.88
CA ALA A 17 3.48 -5.09 -0.44
C ALA A 17 4.39 -4.12 -1.20
N LEU A 18 4.07 -2.81 -1.17
CA LEU A 18 4.89 -1.80 -1.82
C LEU A 18 6.29 -1.68 -1.19
N GLU A 19 6.39 -1.70 0.14
CA GLU A 19 7.67 -1.74 0.86
C GLU A 19 8.51 -2.97 0.47
N ILE A 20 7.88 -4.15 0.41
CA ILE A 20 8.54 -5.40 -0.01
C ILE A 20 9.01 -5.30 -1.46
N ALA A 21 8.18 -4.76 -2.37
CA ALA A 21 8.54 -4.62 -3.77
C ALA A 21 9.73 -3.66 -3.98
N ARG A 22 9.80 -2.57 -3.20
CA ARG A 22 10.96 -1.65 -3.21
C ARG A 22 12.23 -2.36 -2.73
N ASN A 23 12.16 -3.10 -1.63
CA ASN A 23 13.30 -3.88 -1.13
C ASN A 23 13.76 -4.93 -2.16
N ALA A 24 12.81 -5.65 -2.79
CA ALA A 24 13.13 -6.64 -3.81
C ALA A 24 13.79 -6.01 -5.05
N ARG A 25 13.33 -4.81 -5.47
CA ARG A 25 13.94 -4.07 -6.56
C ARG A 25 15.37 -3.68 -6.22
N ASP A 26 15.61 -3.20 -5.01
CA ASP A 26 16.95 -2.77 -4.58
C ASP A 26 17.94 -3.93 -4.50
N MET A 27 17.48 -5.14 -4.13
CA MET A 27 18.29 -6.36 -4.19
C MET A 27 18.79 -6.73 -5.60
N LEU A 28 18.11 -6.27 -6.66
CA LEU A 28 18.51 -6.51 -8.05
C LEU A 28 19.47 -5.43 -8.59
N GLY A 29 19.74 -4.36 -7.84
CA GLY A 29 20.60 -3.26 -8.27
C GLY A 29 20.17 -2.69 -9.63
N GLY A 30 21.13 -2.54 -10.57
CA GLY A 30 20.84 -2.06 -11.92
C GLY A 30 19.87 -2.93 -12.71
N ASN A 31 19.90 -4.26 -12.49
CA ASN A 31 18.97 -5.19 -13.13
C ASN A 31 17.54 -4.99 -12.66
N GLY A 32 17.35 -4.40 -11.47
CA GLY A 32 16.04 -4.04 -10.93
C GLY A 32 15.35 -2.90 -11.67
N ILE A 33 15.98 -2.28 -12.68
CA ILE A 33 15.35 -1.29 -13.58
C ILE A 33 14.96 -1.91 -14.93
N SER A 34 15.58 -3.03 -15.30
CA SER A 34 15.29 -3.70 -16.58
C SER A 34 13.88 -4.28 -16.58
N ASP A 35 13.17 -4.15 -17.71
CA ASP A 35 11.86 -4.77 -17.92
C ASP A 35 11.95 -6.31 -18.04
N GLU A 36 13.16 -6.84 -18.21
CA GLU A 36 13.43 -8.28 -18.16
C GLU A 36 13.11 -8.89 -16.78
N PHE A 37 13.19 -8.08 -15.71
CA PHE A 37 12.86 -8.46 -14.35
C PHE A 37 11.57 -7.76 -13.90
N GLY A 38 10.47 -8.52 -13.84
CA GLY A 38 9.14 -7.97 -13.54
C GLY A 38 8.96 -7.33 -12.15
N VAL A 39 9.99 -7.27 -11.31
CA VAL A 39 9.96 -6.65 -9.98
C VAL A 39 9.64 -5.15 -10.07
N ILE A 40 10.26 -4.42 -11.00
CA ILE A 40 10.00 -2.99 -11.19
C ILE A 40 8.54 -2.74 -11.60
N ARG A 41 8.01 -3.60 -12.49
CA ARG A 41 6.60 -3.56 -12.92
C ARG A 41 5.66 -3.77 -11.73
N HIS A 42 5.94 -4.74 -10.86
CA HIS A 42 5.13 -4.96 -9.66
C HIS A 42 5.21 -3.79 -8.67
N MET A 43 6.39 -3.22 -8.46
CA MET A 43 6.57 -2.04 -7.60
C MET A 43 5.71 -0.86 -8.10
N VAL A 44 5.78 -0.53 -9.39
CA VAL A 44 5.00 0.58 -9.97
C VAL A 44 3.49 0.31 -9.93
N ASN A 45 3.07 -0.94 -10.17
CA ASN A 45 1.65 -1.30 -10.01
C ASN A 45 1.18 -1.08 -8.56
N LEU A 46 2.03 -1.40 -7.57
CA LEU A 46 1.69 -1.23 -6.15
C LEU A 46 1.62 0.23 -5.70
N GLU A 47 2.34 1.16 -6.36
CA GLU A 47 2.15 2.61 -6.16
C GLU A 47 0.73 3.05 -6.54
N SER A 48 0.16 2.44 -7.58
CA SER A 48 -1.25 2.69 -7.94
C SER A 48 -2.20 2.02 -6.95
N VAL A 49 -1.94 0.76 -6.57
CA VAL A 49 -2.79 0.00 -5.64
C VAL A 49 -2.88 0.64 -4.25
N THR A 50 -1.80 1.29 -3.78
CA THR A 50 -1.84 1.96 -2.49
C THR A 50 -2.69 3.25 -2.51
N THR A 51 -2.91 3.84 -3.69
CA THR A 51 -3.61 5.12 -3.85
C THR A 51 -5.06 4.98 -4.28
N TYR A 52 -5.39 4.05 -5.17
CA TYR A 52 -6.79 3.84 -5.58
C TYR A 52 -7.59 3.15 -4.46
N GLU A 53 -8.92 3.33 -4.48
CA GLU A 53 -9.88 2.79 -3.49
C GLU A 53 -9.61 3.19 -2.03
N GLY A 54 -9.10 4.41 -1.84
CA GLY A 54 -8.80 4.99 -0.53
C GLY A 54 -7.30 4.96 -0.27
N THR A 55 -6.71 6.14 -0.05
CA THR A 55 -5.28 6.24 0.22
C THR A 55 -4.92 5.66 1.59
N HIS A 56 -3.63 5.42 1.81
CA HIS A 56 -3.12 4.93 3.09
C HIS A 56 -3.56 5.82 4.28
N ASP A 57 -3.63 7.13 4.07
CA ASP A 57 -4.04 8.11 5.07
C ASP A 57 -5.56 8.13 5.25
N VAL A 58 -6.34 8.05 4.17
CA VAL A 58 -7.81 7.96 4.25
C VAL A 58 -8.23 6.76 5.10
N HIS A 59 -7.62 5.59 4.90
CA HIS A 59 -7.89 4.44 5.76
C HIS A 59 -7.43 4.63 7.20
N ALA A 60 -6.35 5.39 7.44
CA ALA A 60 -5.94 5.74 8.80
C ALA A 60 -6.99 6.60 9.50
N LEU A 61 -7.60 7.56 8.79
CA LEU A 61 -8.67 8.42 9.31
C LEU A 61 -9.96 7.63 9.59
N ILE A 62 -10.33 6.67 8.75
CA ILE A 62 -11.46 5.74 9.01
C ILE A 62 -11.23 4.98 10.31
N LEU A 63 -10.04 4.39 10.49
CA LEU A 63 -9.69 3.64 11.69
C LEU A 63 -9.61 4.54 12.92
N GLY A 64 -9.08 5.75 12.78
CA GLY A 64 -9.02 6.75 13.85
C GLY A 64 -10.41 7.14 14.34
N ARG A 65 -11.35 7.39 13.41
CA ARG A 65 -12.75 7.65 13.75
C ARG A 65 -13.39 6.45 14.46
N ALA A 66 -13.13 5.23 14.01
CA ALA A 66 -13.66 4.03 14.65
C ALA A 66 -13.17 3.83 16.09
N GLN A 67 -11.94 4.24 16.39
CA GLN A 67 -11.35 4.14 17.74
C GLN A 67 -11.78 5.29 18.65
N THR A 68 -11.85 6.52 18.12
CA THR A 68 -12.04 7.74 18.92
C THR A 68 -13.47 8.26 18.93
N GLY A 69 -14.30 7.85 17.97
CA GLY A 69 -15.62 8.45 17.72
C GLY A 69 -15.56 9.84 17.06
N LEU A 70 -14.37 10.39 16.82
CA LEU A 70 -14.17 11.74 16.28
C LEU A 70 -13.74 11.68 14.81
N SER A 71 -14.33 12.53 13.97
CA SER A 71 -13.93 12.66 12.57
C SER A 71 -12.74 13.61 12.43
N ALA A 72 -11.75 13.23 11.61
CA ALA A 72 -10.57 14.04 11.29
C ALA A 72 -10.28 14.07 9.77
N PHE A 73 -11.33 13.89 8.96
CA PHE A 73 -11.30 14.09 7.51
C PHE A 73 -11.11 15.54 7.12
#